data_AF-A0A0Q6SWW0-F1
#
_entry.id   AF-A0A0Q6SWW0-F1
#
_cell.length_a   1.000
_cell.length_b   1.000
_cell.length_c   1.000
_cell.angle_alpha   90.00
_cell.angle_beta   90.00
_cell.angle_gamma   90.00
#
_symmetry.space_group_name_H-M   'P 1'
#
loop_
_entity.id
_entity.type
_entity.pdbx_description
1 polymer ?
#
loop_
_entity_poly.entity_id
_entity_poly.type
_entity_poly.pdbx_seq_one_letter_code
_entity_poly.pdbx_strand_id
1 'polypeptide(L)'
;MKFTEYANNWIHVGTGFRLSRATIVGPYPTHEFIEQVLSLGPDEVVLAVDDGWPQERIEAIEQTLAGRARFVLRRVAPLGGGGLVHAKLYCFEWVNGANNRRRHTLLAGSANASPYGFGVHAESFVHVDLADIDIRNKKAALQYFTDLASGHDTAHTWFYIHDKSWLSLPPLRIVHTHWPNGFDAWIRRGRLCHSYQPDPTFGRLVLRLKEPMPQGLLGTNLGNAGFSQTGEMQAFTRPYVRYTSGEPDAAIERQTWRQRYFTETVYGHWTSAECFSALEDSFVAPQADGRRRALDAIREPRPEHYSRWLGEFTDSIHNVSRTLTGKQRETYFHLQRRGELDEDRYRQLADSKLARDREKSRDDYFCRRFTSGFAFPPVPALGDEFEDFLLELCANLLAKLQARQVRNKLAAALRHHGIADRGTTPEELLDQLRYRWDHLKSELTRFHAEKDRAIL
;
A
#
# COMPACT_ATOMS: atom_id res chain seq x y z
N MET A 1 9.35 21.03 9.13
CA MET A 1 9.18 22.20 8.23
C MET A 1 8.57 21.71 6.94
N LYS A 2 7.39 22.18 6.54
CA LYS A 2 6.64 21.70 5.35
C LYS A 2 7.34 22.13 4.04
N PHE A 3 7.08 21.45 2.92
CA PHE A 3 7.67 21.82 1.62
C PHE A 3 7.39 23.27 1.25
N THR A 4 6.19 23.78 1.53
CA THR A 4 5.82 25.18 1.28
C THR A 4 6.66 26.18 2.07
N GLU A 5 7.09 25.81 3.28
CA GLU A 5 7.98 26.64 4.10
C GLU A 5 9.40 26.61 3.53
N TYR A 6 9.89 25.44 3.09
CA TYR A 6 11.15 25.32 2.36
C TYR A 6 11.16 26.16 1.07
N ALA A 7 10.09 26.03 0.28
CA ALA A 7 9.89 26.82 -0.92
C ALA A 7 9.95 28.31 -0.57
N ASN A 8 9.09 28.80 0.33
CA ASN A 8 9.06 30.22 0.67
C ASN A 8 10.37 30.77 1.25
N ASN A 9 11.13 29.97 1.99
CA ASN A 9 12.39 30.39 2.60
C ASN A 9 13.58 30.44 1.62
N TRP A 10 13.60 29.59 0.59
CA TRP A 10 14.73 29.49 -0.34
C TRP A 10 14.46 30.16 -1.69
N ILE A 11 13.20 30.31 -2.04
CA ILE A 11 12.74 30.77 -3.34
C ILE A 11 12.58 32.30 -3.27
N HIS A 12 13.70 33.01 -3.16
CA HIS A 12 13.75 34.47 -3.33
C HIS A 12 13.63 34.86 -4.82
N VAL A 13 12.50 34.53 -5.45
CA VAL A 13 12.27 34.78 -6.90
C VAL A 13 12.06 36.26 -7.23
N GLY A 14 11.72 37.05 -6.21
CA GLY A 14 11.29 38.44 -6.36
C GLY A 14 9.79 38.56 -6.63
N THR A 15 9.27 39.80 -6.58
CA THR A 15 7.86 40.10 -6.76
C THR A 15 7.40 39.83 -8.21
N GLY A 16 6.14 39.41 -8.35
CA GLY A 16 5.50 39.19 -9.66
C GLY A 16 5.85 37.87 -10.36
N PHE A 17 6.64 37.00 -9.74
CA PHE A 17 6.87 35.65 -10.23
C PHE A 17 5.78 34.69 -9.74
N ARG A 18 5.35 33.79 -10.64
CA ARG A 18 4.46 32.67 -10.35
C ARG A 18 5.11 31.36 -10.81
N LEU A 19 4.75 30.25 -10.18
CA LEU A 19 5.26 28.94 -10.55
C LEU A 19 4.63 28.51 -11.89
N SER A 20 5.46 28.33 -12.92
CA SER A 20 5.04 27.84 -14.24
C SER A 20 5.09 26.33 -14.27
N ARG A 21 6.22 25.74 -13.88
CA ARG A 21 6.42 24.28 -13.90
C ARG A 21 7.15 23.80 -12.67
N ALA A 22 6.68 22.69 -12.11
CA ALA A 22 7.42 21.89 -11.13
C ALA A 22 7.79 20.54 -11.76
N THR A 23 9.08 20.25 -11.89
CA THR A 23 9.59 18.94 -12.31
C THR A 23 10.15 18.21 -11.10
N ILE A 24 9.57 17.06 -10.77
CA ILE A 24 9.92 16.23 -9.63
C ILE A 24 10.50 14.93 -10.16
N VAL A 25 11.73 14.61 -9.77
CA VAL A 25 12.42 13.36 -10.10
C VAL A 25 12.65 12.59 -8.81
N GLY A 26 12.14 11.36 -8.74
CA GLY A 26 12.51 10.44 -7.65
C GLY A 26 11.63 9.21 -7.53
N PRO A 27 12.01 8.29 -6.62
CA PRO A 27 11.50 6.93 -6.69
C PRO A 27 10.03 6.83 -6.26
N TYR A 28 9.62 7.56 -5.23
CA TYR A 28 8.30 7.36 -4.58
C TYR A 28 7.65 8.67 -4.14
N PRO A 29 7.17 9.52 -5.06
CA PRO A 29 6.35 10.66 -4.70
C PRO A 29 5.04 10.22 -4.03
N THR A 30 4.43 11.09 -3.26
CA THR A 30 3.16 10.81 -2.58
C THR A 30 2.14 11.88 -2.93
N HIS A 31 0.86 11.53 -2.99
CA HIS A 31 -0.19 12.49 -3.33
C HIS A 31 -0.27 13.65 -2.32
N GLU A 32 0.02 13.40 -1.04
CA GLU A 32 0.08 14.41 0.01
C GLU A 32 1.21 15.42 -0.20
N PHE A 33 2.32 15.01 -0.82
CA PHE A 33 3.37 15.94 -1.22
C PHE A 33 2.96 16.74 -2.46
N ILE A 34 2.30 16.10 -3.43
CA ILE A 34 1.79 16.80 -4.62
C ILE A 34 0.77 17.89 -4.23
N GLU A 35 -0.08 17.64 -3.21
CA GLU A 35 -0.96 18.68 -2.66
C GLU A 35 -0.19 19.92 -2.16
N GLN A 36 0.98 19.71 -1.52
CA GLN A 36 1.83 20.82 -1.09
C GLN A 36 2.43 21.57 -2.28
N VAL A 37 2.83 20.86 -3.35
CA VAL A 37 3.30 21.50 -4.59
C VAL A 37 2.18 22.30 -5.26
N LEU A 38 0.96 21.76 -5.31
CA LEU A 38 -0.21 22.43 -5.87
C LEU A 38 -0.60 23.70 -5.12
N SER A 39 -0.29 23.80 -3.82
CA SER A 39 -0.51 25.03 -3.07
C SER A 39 0.34 26.22 -3.56
N LEU A 40 1.41 25.96 -4.31
CA LEU A 40 2.22 26.98 -4.97
C LEU A 40 1.65 27.43 -6.33
N GLY A 41 0.55 26.82 -6.78
CA GLY A 41 -0.15 27.15 -8.02
C GLY A 41 0.66 26.96 -9.31
N PRO A 42 1.30 25.79 -9.55
CA PRO A 42 1.98 25.51 -10.81
C PRO A 42 0.99 25.39 -11.98
N ASP A 43 1.36 25.89 -13.17
CA ASP A 43 0.61 25.58 -14.40
C ASP A 43 0.81 24.11 -14.83
N GLU A 44 1.99 23.56 -14.56
CA GLU A 44 2.38 22.20 -14.93
C GLU A 44 3.17 21.49 -13.82
N VAL A 45 2.86 20.20 -13.64
CA VAL A 45 3.63 19.27 -12.82
C VAL A 45 4.15 18.15 -13.71
N VAL A 46 5.47 18.03 -13.82
CA VAL A 46 6.17 16.93 -14.47
C VAL A 46 6.69 15.99 -13.40
N LEU A 47 6.34 14.71 -13.51
CA LEU A 47 6.70 13.69 -12.55
C LEU A 47 7.52 12.60 -13.23
N ALA A 48 8.82 12.56 -12.96
CA ALA A 48 9.74 11.53 -13.43
C ALA A 48 10.02 10.53 -12.31
N VAL A 49 9.44 9.34 -12.42
CA VAL A 49 9.38 8.36 -11.33
C VAL A 49 9.94 7.03 -11.76
N ASP A 50 10.53 6.33 -10.80
CA ASP A 50 11.06 5.00 -11.00
C ASP A 50 10.02 4.11 -11.70
N ASP A 51 10.46 3.37 -12.70
CA ASP A 51 9.55 2.55 -13.46
C ASP A 51 9.00 1.42 -12.59
N GLY A 52 9.68 0.95 -11.55
CA GLY A 52 9.15 0.02 -10.55
C GLY A 52 7.99 0.55 -9.69
N TRP A 53 7.62 1.82 -9.81
CA TRP A 53 6.61 2.43 -8.94
C TRP A 53 5.16 1.99 -9.25
N PRO A 54 4.33 1.63 -8.25
CA PRO A 54 2.98 1.10 -8.48
C PRO A 54 2.02 2.06 -9.17
N GLN A 55 1.23 1.53 -10.11
CA GLN A 55 0.27 2.31 -10.91
C GLN A 55 -0.81 3.00 -10.07
N GLU A 56 -1.36 2.34 -9.05
CA GLU A 56 -2.38 2.92 -8.15
C GLU A 56 -1.91 4.20 -7.44
N ARG A 57 -0.60 4.31 -7.16
CA ARG A 57 -0.03 5.51 -6.52
C ARG A 57 0.06 6.68 -7.51
N ILE A 58 0.34 6.38 -8.77
CA ILE A 58 0.31 7.34 -9.87
C ILE A 58 -1.12 7.82 -10.11
N GLU A 59 -2.09 6.91 -10.15
CA GLU A 59 -3.52 7.25 -10.33
C GLU A 59 -4.04 8.16 -9.22
N ALA A 60 -3.64 7.92 -7.96
CA ALA A 60 -3.99 8.80 -6.85
C ALA A 60 -3.42 10.23 -7.04
N ILE A 61 -2.21 10.36 -7.60
CA ILE A 61 -1.62 11.67 -7.93
C ILE A 61 -2.32 12.31 -9.12
N GLU A 62 -2.66 11.55 -10.15
CA GLU A 62 -3.41 12.02 -11.31
C GLU A 62 -4.76 12.63 -10.88
N GLN A 63 -5.47 11.93 -9.99
CA GLN A 63 -6.71 12.42 -9.40
C GLN A 63 -6.50 13.70 -8.58
N THR A 64 -5.41 13.78 -7.82
CA THR A 64 -5.04 14.96 -7.03
C THR A 64 -4.77 16.19 -7.90
N LEU A 65 -4.19 15.98 -9.09
CA LEU A 65 -3.84 17.05 -10.05
C LEU A 65 -5.00 17.43 -10.98
N ALA A 66 -6.04 16.60 -11.07
CA ALA A 66 -7.14 16.75 -12.02
C ALA A 66 -7.79 18.14 -11.91
N GLY A 67 -7.77 18.89 -13.02
CA GLY A 67 -8.33 20.24 -13.11
C GLY A 67 -7.55 21.34 -12.38
N ARG A 68 -6.40 21.04 -11.76
CA ARG A 68 -5.59 22.00 -10.99
C ARG A 68 -4.29 22.39 -11.67
N ALA A 69 -3.66 21.46 -12.41
CA ALA A 69 -2.46 21.72 -13.19
C ALA A 69 -2.38 20.74 -14.37
N ARG A 70 -1.62 21.08 -15.41
CA ARG A 70 -1.25 20.10 -16.46
C ARG A 70 -0.33 19.06 -15.85
N PHE A 71 -0.69 17.78 -15.99
CA PHE A 71 0.12 16.68 -15.48
C PHE A 71 0.89 15.97 -16.60
N VAL A 72 2.18 15.72 -16.37
CA VAL A 72 3.05 14.96 -17.27
C VAL A 72 3.78 13.88 -16.48
N LEU A 73 3.35 12.63 -16.64
CA LEU A 73 4.02 11.46 -16.07
C LEU A 73 5.14 10.96 -16.99
N ARG A 74 6.28 10.63 -16.40
CA ARG A 74 7.40 9.95 -17.05
C ARG A 74 7.87 8.82 -16.15
N ARG A 75 7.73 7.59 -16.62
CA ARG A 75 8.40 6.45 -16.00
C ARG A 75 9.86 6.47 -16.45
N VAL A 76 10.79 6.34 -15.52
CA VAL A 76 12.22 6.41 -15.77
C VAL A 76 12.94 5.23 -15.15
N ALA A 77 13.99 4.78 -15.82
CA ALA A 77 14.90 3.74 -15.33
C ALA A 77 16.36 4.19 -15.49
N PRO A 78 17.31 3.60 -14.76
CA PRO A 78 18.73 3.81 -15.04
C PRO A 78 19.09 3.40 -16.48
N LEU A 79 20.03 4.12 -17.10
CA LEU A 79 20.43 3.90 -18.50
C LEU A 79 20.93 2.46 -18.76
N GLY A 80 21.65 1.86 -17.80
CA GLY A 80 22.20 0.51 -17.91
C GLY A 80 21.19 -0.63 -17.83
N GLY A 81 19.92 -0.33 -17.49
CA GLY A 81 18.93 -1.36 -17.13
C GLY A 81 19.21 -1.95 -15.74
N GLY A 82 18.15 -2.28 -14.99
CA GLY A 82 18.26 -2.72 -13.60
C GLY A 82 18.49 -1.57 -12.60
N GLY A 83 18.19 -1.83 -11.33
CA GLY A 83 18.30 -0.83 -10.24
C GLY A 83 17.12 0.14 -10.13
N LEU A 84 17.25 1.13 -9.24
CA LEU A 84 16.23 2.12 -8.92
C LEU A 84 16.68 3.54 -9.29
N VAL A 85 15.78 4.36 -9.81
CA VAL A 85 15.96 5.81 -9.90
C VAL A 85 15.86 6.42 -8.51
N HIS A 86 17.01 6.47 -7.83
CA HIS A 86 17.09 6.97 -6.46
C HIS A 86 17.42 8.48 -6.36
N ALA A 87 17.56 9.17 -7.50
CA ALA A 87 17.76 10.61 -7.56
C ALA A 87 16.56 11.36 -6.97
N LYS A 88 16.79 12.45 -6.23
CA LYS A 88 15.73 13.28 -5.64
C LYS A 88 15.98 14.72 -6.04
N LEU A 89 15.40 15.08 -7.19
CA LEU A 89 15.62 16.35 -7.85
C LEU A 89 14.29 17.08 -8.00
N TYR A 90 14.28 18.37 -7.67
CA TYR A 90 13.10 19.21 -7.77
C TYR A 90 13.50 20.49 -8.51
N CYS A 91 13.05 20.63 -9.75
CA CYS A 91 13.33 21.80 -10.57
C CYS A 91 12.05 22.64 -10.72
N PHE A 92 12.12 23.91 -10.35
CA PHE A 92 11.00 24.84 -10.41
C PHE A 92 11.29 25.94 -11.41
N GLU A 93 10.41 26.09 -12.40
CA GLU A 93 10.42 27.19 -13.36
C GLU A 93 9.44 28.27 -12.89
N TRP A 94 9.93 29.48 -12.76
CA TRP A 94 9.17 30.65 -12.36
C TRP A 94 9.08 31.63 -13.51
N VAL A 95 7.90 32.17 -13.76
CA VAL A 95 7.66 33.17 -14.81
C VAL A 95 7.15 34.45 -14.18
N ASN A 96 7.74 35.58 -14.55
CA ASN A 96 7.25 36.89 -14.12
C ASN A 96 6.11 37.35 -15.03
N GLY A 97 4.95 37.66 -14.44
CA GLY A 97 3.76 38.04 -15.21
C GLY A 97 3.88 39.38 -15.97
N ALA A 98 4.75 40.28 -15.53
CA ALA A 98 4.88 41.62 -16.12
C ALA A 98 5.84 41.68 -17.31
N ASN A 99 6.91 40.89 -17.30
CA ASN A 99 7.98 40.97 -18.30
C ASN A 99 8.39 39.61 -18.90
N ASN A 100 7.67 38.54 -18.57
CA ASN A 100 7.93 37.17 -19.02
C ASN A 100 9.35 36.65 -18.70
N ARG A 101 10.06 37.28 -17.76
CA ARG A 101 11.37 36.82 -17.31
C ARG A 101 11.22 35.47 -16.61
N ARG A 102 12.13 34.54 -16.91
CA ARG A 102 12.17 33.21 -16.31
C ARG A 102 13.28 33.10 -15.25
N ARG A 103 12.97 32.45 -14.14
CA ARG A 103 13.96 31.97 -13.15
C ARG A 103 13.77 30.48 -12.94
N HIS A 104 14.85 29.80 -12.59
CA HIS A 104 14.82 28.36 -12.38
C HIS A 104 15.59 28.04 -11.11
N THR A 105 14.96 27.32 -10.20
CA THR A 105 15.60 26.85 -8.97
C THR A 105 15.64 25.33 -8.98
N LEU A 106 16.76 24.77 -8.53
CA LEU A 106 16.95 23.33 -8.39
C LEU A 106 17.19 23.00 -6.92
N LEU A 107 16.45 22.02 -6.41
CA LEU A 107 16.75 21.33 -5.17
C LEU A 107 17.23 19.93 -5.50
N ALA A 108 18.37 19.55 -4.94
CA ALA A 108 18.89 18.18 -4.99
C ALA A 108 19.23 17.74 -3.58
N GLY A 109 18.78 16.57 -3.15
CA GLY A 109 18.95 16.18 -1.74
C GLY A 109 18.61 14.73 -1.43
N SER A 110 18.45 14.45 -0.13
CA SER A 110 18.15 13.12 0.39
C SER A 110 16.66 12.85 0.58
N ALA A 111 15.82 13.89 0.61
CA ALA A 111 14.39 13.73 0.89
C ALA A 111 13.61 13.18 -0.30
N ASN A 112 12.82 12.14 -0.04
CA ASN A 112 11.77 11.71 -0.95
C ASN A 112 10.65 12.76 -1.04
N ALA A 113 9.92 12.75 -2.14
CA ALA A 113 8.75 13.59 -2.40
C ALA A 113 7.55 13.15 -1.53
N SER A 114 7.68 13.28 -0.22
CA SER A 114 6.71 12.86 0.80
C SER A 114 6.61 13.84 1.97
N PRO A 115 5.50 13.84 2.73
CA PRO A 115 5.37 14.64 3.95
C PRO A 115 6.47 14.38 4.98
N TYR A 116 6.98 13.15 5.04
CA TYR A 116 8.04 12.78 5.96
C TYR A 116 9.39 13.37 5.54
N GLY A 117 9.72 13.30 4.25
CA GLY A 117 10.95 13.90 3.70
C GLY A 117 10.97 15.42 3.78
N PHE A 118 9.82 16.08 3.69
CA PHE A 118 9.70 17.54 3.84
C PHE A 118 8.94 17.93 5.10
N GLY A 119 9.30 17.34 6.25
CA GLY A 119 8.56 17.65 7.47
C GLY A 119 9.07 17.00 8.75
N VAL A 120 9.36 15.71 8.69
CA VAL A 120 9.59 14.87 9.88
C VAL A 120 11.04 14.41 9.98
N HIS A 121 11.63 13.98 8.87
CA HIS A 121 12.98 13.42 8.86
C HIS A 121 14.04 14.53 8.76
N ALA A 122 15.23 14.23 9.29
CA ALA A 122 16.41 15.05 9.08
C ALA A 122 16.93 14.77 7.66
N GLU A 123 16.72 15.73 6.75
CA GLU A 123 17.09 15.62 5.34
C GLU A 123 18.03 16.76 4.95
N SER A 124 18.88 16.51 3.95
CA SER A 124 19.83 17.50 3.43
C SER A 124 19.50 17.86 1.99
N PHE A 125 19.62 19.14 1.67
CA PHE A 125 19.44 19.65 0.32
C PHE A 125 20.54 20.63 -0.05
N VAL A 126 20.84 20.63 -1.34
CA VAL A 126 21.54 21.70 -2.03
C VAL A 126 20.49 22.46 -2.84
N HIS A 127 20.37 23.75 -2.57
CA HIS A 127 19.57 24.68 -3.36
C HIS A 127 20.49 25.42 -4.33
N VAL A 128 20.11 25.44 -5.61
CA VAL A 128 20.83 26.11 -6.68
C VAL A 128 19.87 27.03 -7.42
N ASP A 129 20.09 28.35 -7.38
CA ASP A 129 19.51 29.24 -8.37
C ASP A 129 20.31 29.07 -9.67
N LEU A 130 19.66 28.56 -10.72
CA LEU A 130 20.34 28.32 -12.00
C LEU A 130 20.72 29.63 -12.71
N ALA A 131 20.35 30.79 -12.18
CA ALA A 131 20.89 32.08 -12.62
C ALA A 131 22.33 32.32 -12.17
N ASP A 132 22.79 31.67 -11.11
CA ASP A 132 24.11 31.90 -10.50
C ASP A 132 25.23 31.03 -11.09
N ILE A 133 24.86 30.01 -11.88
CA ILE A 133 25.81 29.16 -12.60
C ILE A 133 26.07 29.70 -14.01
N ASP A 134 27.22 29.34 -14.60
CA ASP A 134 27.56 29.79 -15.95
C ASP A 134 26.54 29.31 -17.01
N ILE A 135 26.48 30.06 -18.11
CA ILE A 135 25.43 29.88 -19.12
C ILE A 135 25.46 28.51 -19.82
N ARG A 136 26.64 27.87 -19.95
CA ARG A 136 26.74 26.53 -20.54
C ARG A 136 26.15 25.50 -19.59
N ASN A 137 26.53 25.56 -18.32
CA ASN A 137 26.03 24.66 -17.29
C ASN A 137 24.53 24.83 -17.04
N LYS A 138 24.05 26.08 -17.02
CA LYS A 138 22.62 26.39 -17.00
C LYS A 138 21.87 25.73 -18.15
N LYS A 139 22.37 25.86 -19.38
CA LYS A 139 21.75 25.26 -20.57
C LYS A 139 21.68 23.74 -20.46
N ALA A 140 22.76 23.10 -20.00
CA ALA A 140 22.80 21.64 -19.82
C ALA A 140 21.80 21.17 -18.75
N ALA A 141 21.76 21.83 -17.59
CA ALA A 141 20.81 21.52 -16.52
C ALA A 141 19.35 21.69 -16.98
N LEU A 142 19.03 22.78 -17.69
CA LEU A 142 17.68 23.00 -18.23
C LEU A 142 17.31 22.01 -19.33
N GLN A 143 18.28 21.60 -20.16
CA GLN A 143 18.06 20.58 -21.18
C GLN A 143 17.67 19.25 -20.54
N TYR A 144 18.35 18.83 -19.46
CA TYR A 144 18.00 17.61 -18.72
C TYR A 144 16.52 17.56 -18.31
N PHE A 145 16.00 18.63 -17.70
CA PHE A 145 14.59 18.67 -17.28
C PHE A 145 13.63 18.85 -18.47
N THR A 146 14.08 19.48 -19.55
CA THR A 146 13.32 19.60 -20.79
C THR A 146 13.17 18.27 -21.49
N ASP A 147 14.22 17.45 -21.51
CA ASP A 147 14.22 16.10 -22.07
C ASP A 147 13.24 15.21 -21.29
N LEU A 148 13.28 15.23 -19.96
CA LEU A 148 12.27 14.54 -19.13
C LEU A 148 10.84 14.99 -19.48
N ALA A 149 10.58 16.29 -19.46
CA ALA A 149 9.25 16.82 -19.79
C ALA A 149 8.80 16.43 -21.21
N SER A 150 9.72 16.37 -22.16
CA SER A 150 9.44 16.02 -23.56
C SER A 150 9.36 14.50 -23.79
N GLY A 151 9.77 13.68 -22.83
CA GLY A 151 9.80 12.23 -22.96
C GLY A 151 11.02 11.71 -23.73
N HIS A 152 12.14 12.40 -23.65
CA HIS A 152 13.43 11.94 -24.15
C HIS A 152 14.33 11.43 -23.02
N ASP A 153 15.19 10.48 -23.34
CA ASP A 153 16.26 10.03 -22.44
C ASP A 153 17.16 11.21 -22.05
N THR A 154 17.64 11.19 -20.81
CA THR A 154 18.57 12.21 -20.32
C THR A 154 20.00 11.70 -20.34
N ALA A 155 20.91 12.56 -20.80
CA ALA A 155 22.33 12.33 -20.68
C ALA A 155 22.81 12.62 -19.25
N HIS A 156 23.92 11.99 -18.87
CA HIS A 156 24.64 12.34 -17.65
C HIS A 156 25.06 13.81 -17.73
N THR A 157 24.65 14.60 -16.75
CA THR A 157 24.92 16.03 -16.69
C THR A 157 25.63 16.35 -15.39
N TRP A 158 26.64 17.22 -15.43
CA TRP A 158 27.28 17.72 -14.23
C TRP A 158 27.64 19.18 -14.43
N PHE A 159 27.67 19.94 -13.34
CA PHE A 159 28.01 21.35 -13.36
C PHE A 159 28.57 21.82 -12.02
N TYR A 160 29.36 22.88 -12.06
CA TYR A 160 29.84 23.55 -10.86
C TYR A 160 28.77 24.49 -10.31
N ILE A 161 28.54 24.41 -9.00
CA ILE A 161 27.76 25.38 -8.24
C ILE A 161 28.69 26.54 -7.81
N HIS A 162 29.91 26.19 -7.39
CA HIS A 162 31.01 27.10 -7.04
C HIS A 162 32.36 26.42 -7.33
N ASP A 163 33.48 27.14 -7.16
CA ASP A 163 34.85 26.73 -7.54
C ASP A 163 35.30 25.33 -7.09
N LYS A 164 34.68 24.75 -6.04
CA LYS A 164 35.01 23.42 -5.52
C LYS A 164 33.81 22.52 -5.26
N SER A 165 32.61 22.94 -5.67
CA SER A 165 31.37 22.21 -5.42
C SER A 165 30.65 21.99 -6.74
N TRP A 166 30.30 20.74 -7.01
CA TRP A 166 29.61 20.34 -8.23
C TRP A 166 28.40 19.49 -7.91
N LEU A 167 27.44 19.51 -8.82
CA LEU A 167 26.28 18.64 -8.80
C LEU A 167 26.33 17.74 -10.04
N SER A 168 25.90 16.49 -9.89
CA SER A 168 25.68 15.59 -11.01
C SER A 168 24.23 15.11 -11.05
N LEU A 169 23.64 15.23 -12.23
CA LEU A 169 22.33 14.69 -12.57
C LEU A 169 22.56 13.36 -13.32
N PRO A 170 22.00 12.25 -12.83
CA PRO A 170 22.25 10.94 -13.41
C PRO A 170 21.51 10.76 -14.74
N PRO A 171 22.05 9.98 -15.69
CA PRO A 171 21.34 9.66 -16.93
C PRO A 171 20.12 8.79 -16.64
N LEU A 172 18.99 9.11 -17.26
CA LEU A 172 17.71 8.41 -17.09
C LEU A 172 17.16 8.02 -18.46
N ARG A 173 16.67 6.79 -18.57
CA ARG A 173 15.96 6.29 -19.75
C ARG A 173 14.45 6.41 -19.53
N ILE A 174 13.73 6.97 -20.50
CA ILE A 174 12.26 7.04 -20.48
C ILE A 174 11.68 5.66 -20.83
N VAL A 175 10.75 5.20 -20.00
CA VAL A 175 10.00 3.96 -20.23
C VAL A 175 8.68 4.31 -20.89
N HIS A 176 8.61 4.10 -22.21
CA HIS A 176 7.40 4.40 -23.00
C HIS A 176 6.30 3.33 -22.87
N THR A 177 6.63 2.16 -22.32
CA THR A 177 5.65 1.08 -22.13
C THR A 177 5.05 1.14 -20.73
N HIS A 178 3.79 0.73 -20.61
CA HIS A 178 3.22 0.40 -19.31
C HIS A 178 3.92 -0.80 -18.67
N TRP A 179 4.63 -1.62 -19.47
CA TRP A 179 5.46 -2.72 -18.99
C TRP A 179 6.70 -2.22 -18.24
N PRO A 180 7.10 -2.91 -17.16
CA PRO A 180 8.35 -2.64 -16.45
C PRO A 180 9.57 -2.89 -17.34
N ASN A 181 10.57 -2.04 -17.17
CA ASN A 181 11.79 -1.98 -17.96
C ASN A 181 12.90 -2.85 -17.36
N GLY A 182 12.56 -4.11 -17.14
CA GLY A 182 13.42 -5.09 -16.53
C GLY A 182 12.64 -6.05 -15.65
N PHE A 183 13.22 -7.22 -15.40
CA PHE A 183 12.68 -8.21 -14.50
C PHE A 183 12.55 -7.63 -13.07
N ASP A 184 13.57 -6.93 -12.59
CA ASP A 184 13.58 -6.31 -11.26
C ASP A 184 12.44 -5.32 -11.05
N ALA A 185 12.21 -4.43 -12.01
CA ALA A 185 11.11 -3.47 -11.96
C ALA A 185 9.74 -4.19 -11.96
N TRP A 186 9.63 -5.31 -12.66
CA TRP A 186 8.42 -6.14 -12.64
C TRP A 186 8.17 -6.76 -11.27
N ILE A 187 9.20 -7.31 -10.65
CA ILE A 187 9.12 -7.87 -9.30
C ILE A 187 8.72 -6.78 -8.29
N ARG A 188 9.34 -5.59 -8.36
CA ARG A 188 9.05 -4.45 -7.45
C ARG A 188 7.63 -3.92 -7.55
N ARG A 189 7.00 -3.99 -8.73
CA ARG A 189 5.59 -3.60 -8.92
C ARG A 189 4.61 -4.61 -8.32
N GLY A 190 5.04 -5.82 -8.03
CA GLY A 190 4.19 -6.90 -7.56
C GLY A 190 3.53 -6.66 -6.21
N ARG A 191 2.76 -7.65 -5.78
CA ARG A 191 2.01 -7.66 -4.52
C ARG A 191 2.44 -8.82 -3.67
N LEU A 192 2.57 -8.59 -2.37
CA LEU A 192 2.72 -9.63 -1.39
C LEU A 192 1.34 -9.99 -0.84
N CYS A 193 1.06 -11.27 -0.65
CA CYS A 193 -0.18 -11.77 -0.07
C CYS A 193 0.09 -12.31 1.33
N HIS A 194 -0.65 -11.79 2.30
CA HIS A 194 -0.65 -12.23 3.69
C HIS A 194 -2.05 -12.55 4.15
N SER A 195 -2.22 -13.59 4.96
CA SER A 195 -3.48 -13.83 5.66
C SER A 195 -3.81 -12.64 6.56
N TYR A 196 -5.00 -12.06 6.38
CA TYR A 196 -5.47 -10.98 7.22
C TYR A 196 -6.11 -11.55 8.48
N GLN A 197 -5.55 -11.22 9.64
CA GLN A 197 -6.17 -11.48 10.93
C GLN A 197 -6.96 -10.24 11.34
N PRO A 198 -8.31 -10.25 11.21
CA PRO A 198 -9.10 -9.11 11.63
C PRO A 198 -8.98 -8.91 13.14
N ASP A 199 -9.17 -7.66 13.56
CA ASP A 199 -9.38 -7.33 14.98
C ASP A 199 -10.48 -8.26 15.53
N PRO A 200 -10.17 -9.10 16.55
CA PRO A 200 -11.09 -10.09 17.04
C PRO A 200 -12.34 -9.49 17.66
N THR A 201 -12.37 -8.17 17.91
CA THR A 201 -13.51 -7.46 18.49
C THR A 201 -14.41 -6.80 17.45
N PHE A 202 -14.01 -6.70 16.18
CA PHE A 202 -14.88 -6.14 15.14
C PHE A 202 -16.16 -6.99 15.03
N GLY A 203 -17.33 -6.35 14.88
CA GLY A 203 -18.64 -7.02 14.81
C GLY A 203 -19.04 -7.76 16.07
N ARG A 204 -18.37 -7.46 17.20
CA ARG A 204 -18.65 -8.01 18.52
C ARG A 204 -18.72 -6.90 19.57
N LEU A 205 -19.64 -7.05 20.52
CA LEU A 205 -19.75 -6.19 21.70
C LEU A 205 -18.94 -6.79 22.84
N VAL A 206 -18.18 -5.94 23.53
CA VAL A 206 -17.23 -6.36 24.56
C VAL A 206 -17.82 -6.09 25.95
N LEU A 207 -17.88 -7.13 26.77
CA LEU A 207 -18.12 -7.04 28.21
C LEU A 207 -16.77 -7.17 28.92
N ARG A 208 -16.36 -6.11 29.63
CA ARG A 208 -15.20 -6.16 30.54
C ARG A 208 -15.71 -6.23 31.98
N LEU A 209 -15.27 -7.24 32.71
CA LEU A 209 -15.55 -7.42 34.13
C LEU A 209 -14.53 -6.64 34.97
N LYS A 210 -14.87 -6.31 36.21
CA LYS A 210 -13.96 -5.61 37.13
C LYS A 210 -12.83 -6.51 37.63
N GLU A 211 -13.09 -7.81 37.75
CA GLU A 211 -12.13 -8.82 38.19
C GLU A 211 -12.15 -10.05 37.28
N PRO A 212 -11.03 -10.80 37.18
CA PRO A 212 -10.99 -12.03 36.39
C PRO A 212 -12.00 -13.04 36.93
N MET A 213 -12.79 -13.66 36.05
CA MET A 213 -13.75 -14.67 36.52
C MET A 213 -13.10 -16.06 36.65
N PRO A 214 -13.36 -16.80 37.75
CA PRO A 214 -12.90 -18.18 37.89
C PRO A 214 -13.51 -19.08 36.80
N GLN A 215 -12.72 -20.02 36.27
CA GLN A 215 -13.25 -21.04 35.36
C GLN A 215 -14.23 -21.95 36.12
N GLY A 216 -15.52 -21.91 35.77
CA GLY A 216 -16.61 -22.62 36.45
C GLY A 216 -18.00 -22.23 35.92
N LEU A 217 -19.05 -22.47 36.71
CA LEU A 217 -20.48 -22.22 36.41
C LEU A 217 -20.76 -20.85 35.76
N LEU A 218 -19.98 -19.84 36.11
CA LEU A 218 -20.10 -18.48 35.62
C LEU A 218 -19.58 -18.26 34.19
N GLY A 219 -18.49 -18.94 33.82
CA GLY A 219 -18.04 -19.01 32.43
C GLY A 219 -19.08 -19.72 31.55
N THR A 220 -19.74 -20.75 32.09
CA THR A 220 -20.86 -21.43 31.43
C THR A 220 -22.06 -20.49 31.24
N ASN A 221 -22.40 -19.68 32.25
CA ASN A 221 -23.50 -18.70 32.13
C ASN A 221 -23.22 -17.63 31.07
N LEU A 222 -21.98 -17.12 31.01
CA LEU A 222 -21.56 -16.20 29.94
C LEU A 222 -21.62 -16.87 28.57
N GLY A 223 -21.13 -18.11 28.45
CA GLY A 223 -21.23 -18.91 27.23
C GLY A 223 -22.68 -19.10 26.76
N ASN A 224 -23.57 -19.47 27.69
CA ASN A 224 -25.00 -19.65 27.43
C ASN A 224 -25.69 -18.33 27.01
N ALA A 225 -25.20 -17.19 27.50
CA ALA A 225 -25.68 -15.87 27.10
C ALA A 225 -25.06 -15.36 25.78
N GLY A 226 -24.26 -16.19 25.10
CA GLY A 226 -23.64 -15.90 23.80
C GLY A 226 -22.30 -15.18 23.87
N PHE A 227 -21.69 -15.08 25.06
CA PHE A 227 -20.37 -14.50 25.22
C PHE A 227 -19.26 -15.55 25.03
N SER A 228 -18.16 -15.14 24.42
CA SER A 228 -16.94 -15.92 24.31
C SER A 228 -15.80 -15.15 24.96
N GLN A 229 -15.00 -15.83 25.78
CA GLN A 229 -13.81 -15.24 26.40
C GLN A 229 -12.82 -14.83 25.30
N THR A 230 -12.21 -13.65 25.44
CA THR A 230 -11.05 -13.26 24.62
C THR A 230 -9.76 -13.69 25.34
N GLY A 231 -8.58 -13.48 24.75
CA GLY A 231 -7.31 -13.85 25.40
C GLY A 231 -7.09 -13.25 26.80
N GLU A 232 -7.89 -12.25 27.21
CA GLU A 232 -7.90 -11.67 28.56
C GLU A 232 -8.96 -12.32 29.46
N MET A 233 -8.60 -12.66 30.71
CA MET A 233 -9.52 -13.32 31.67
C MET A 233 -10.75 -12.48 32.08
N GLN A 234 -10.72 -11.18 31.85
CA GLN A 234 -11.80 -10.25 32.22
C GLN A 234 -12.68 -9.84 31.04
N ALA A 235 -12.28 -10.15 29.81
CA ALA A 235 -12.93 -9.64 28.61
C ALA A 235 -13.66 -10.75 27.88
N PHE A 236 -14.94 -10.49 27.62
CA PHE A 236 -15.86 -11.39 26.97
C PHE A 236 -16.50 -10.67 25.79
N THR A 237 -16.76 -11.38 24.70
CA THR A 237 -17.32 -10.79 23.49
C THR A 237 -18.55 -11.53 23.02
N ARG A 238 -19.58 -10.79 22.62
CA ARG A 238 -20.80 -11.32 22.01
C ARG A 238 -20.88 -10.81 20.56
N PRO A 239 -20.96 -11.70 19.56
CA PRO A 239 -21.18 -11.26 18.18
C PRO A 239 -22.56 -10.61 18.05
N TYR A 240 -22.62 -9.44 17.41
CA TYR A 240 -23.90 -8.80 17.05
C TYR A 240 -24.19 -8.92 15.55
N VAL A 241 -23.19 -9.32 14.76
CA VAL A 241 -23.33 -9.81 13.38
C VAL A 241 -22.66 -11.17 13.24
N ARG A 242 -23.13 -11.99 12.28
CA ARG A 242 -22.52 -13.28 11.94
C ARG A 242 -21.77 -13.17 10.63
N TYR A 243 -20.54 -13.69 10.60
CA TYR A 243 -19.70 -13.70 9.39
C TYR A 243 -19.89 -14.93 8.52
N THR A 244 -20.53 -15.97 9.06
CA THR A 244 -20.77 -17.20 8.33
C THR A 244 -22.06 -17.09 7.51
N SER A 245 -22.02 -17.55 6.26
CA SER A 245 -23.18 -17.59 5.36
C SER A 245 -24.23 -18.63 5.77
N GLY A 246 -23.93 -19.49 6.75
CA GLY A 246 -24.84 -20.55 7.20
C GLY A 246 -24.79 -21.80 6.30
N GLU A 247 -24.26 -21.67 5.09
CA GLU A 247 -23.92 -22.81 4.25
C GLU A 247 -22.41 -23.09 4.36
N PRO A 248 -21.98 -24.35 4.58
CA PRO A 248 -20.62 -24.71 4.26
C PRO A 248 -20.42 -24.37 2.79
N ASP A 249 -19.43 -23.55 2.45
CA ASP A 249 -19.04 -23.33 1.06
C ASP A 249 -18.61 -24.69 0.49
N ALA A 250 -19.56 -25.47 -0.03
CA ALA A 250 -19.35 -26.84 -0.51
C ALA A 250 -18.53 -26.89 -1.81
N ALA A 251 -18.02 -25.74 -2.29
CA ALA A 251 -17.33 -25.63 -3.57
C ALA A 251 -16.28 -24.51 -3.64
N ILE A 252 -15.60 -24.16 -2.55
CA ILE A 252 -14.30 -23.46 -2.67
C ILE A 252 -13.21 -24.50 -2.43
N GLU A 253 -12.81 -25.17 -3.52
CA GLU A 253 -11.55 -25.92 -3.60
C GLU A 253 -10.47 -25.25 -2.76
N ARG A 254 -9.96 -25.96 -1.75
CA ARG A 254 -8.82 -25.61 -0.89
C ARG A 254 -7.84 -24.62 -1.52
N GLN A 255 -8.08 -23.30 -1.36
CA GLN A 255 -7.19 -22.17 -1.74
C GLN A 255 -6.17 -22.48 -2.87
N THR A 256 -6.61 -23.06 -3.99
CA THR A 256 -5.68 -23.54 -5.03
C THR A 256 -5.05 -22.37 -5.78
N TRP A 257 -5.73 -21.21 -5.78
CA TRP A 257 -5.25 -19.99 -6.41
C TRP A 257 -3.91 -19.53 -5.84
N ARG A 258 -3.63 -19.68 -4.54
CA ARG A 258 -2.33 -19.24 -3.98
C ARG A 258 -1.19 -20.06 -4.56
N GLN A 259 -1.38 -21.37 -4.67
CA GLN A 259 -0.38 -22.25 -5.30
C GLN A 259 -0.24 -21.99 -6.81
N ARG A 260 -1.35 -21.63 -7.48
CA ARG A 260 -1.40 -21.38 -8.93
C ARG A 260 -0.80 -20.04 -9.34
N TYR A 261 -1.04 -18.97 -8.59
CA TYR A 261 -0.75 -17.60 -9.02
C TYR A 261 0.32 -16.88 -8.18
N PHE A 262 0.77 -17.49 -7.07
CA PHE A 262 1.73 -16.88 -6.18
C PHE A 262 2.98 -17.74 -5.96
N THR A 263 4.09 -17.06 -5.74
CA THR A 263 5.39 -17.65 -5.39
C THR A 263 5.75 -17.23 -3.97
N GLU A 264 6.20 -18.17 -3.15
CA GLU A 264 6.58 -17.89 -1.77
C GLU A 264 7.93 -17.16 -1.70
N THR A 265 8.08 -16.28 -0.71
CA THR A 265 9.25 -15.45 -0.40
C THR A 265 9.28 -15.19 1.11
N VAL A 266 10.39 -14.69 1.66
CA VAL A 266 10.53 -14.33 3.08
C VAL A 266 9.53 -13.26 3.53
N TYR A 267 9.12 -12.38 2.62
CA TYR A 267 8.10 -11.35 2.90
C TYR A 267 6.69 -11.81 2.55
N GLY A 268 6.44 -13.10 2.32
CA GLY A 268 5.11 -13.64 2.03
C GLY A 268 4.97 -14.15 0.59
N HIS A 269 3.75 -14.18 0.08
CA HIS A 269 3.48 -14.77 -1.23
C HIS A 269 3.43 -13.68 -2.31
N TRP A 270 4.40 -13.64 -3.21
CA TRP A 270 4.48 -12.67 -4.29
C TRP A 270 3.61 -13.06 -5.50
N THR A 271 2.94 -12.08 -6.10
CA THR A 271 2.34 -12.16 -7.45
C THR A 271 2.59 -10.86 -8.22
N SER A 272 2.50 -10.92 -9.55
CA SER A 272 2.71 -9.72 -10.37
C SER A 272 1.55 -8.73 -10.25
N ALA A 273 1.82 -7.45 -10.53
CA ALA A 273 0.80 -6.41 -10.52
C ALA A 273 -0.34 -6.70 -11.50
N GLU A 274 -0.01 -7.26 -12.67
CA GLU A 274 -0.97 -7.59 -13.72
C GLU A 274 -1.88 -8.75 -13.32
N CYS A 275 -1.29 -9.81 -12.75
CA CYS A 275 -2.06 -10.94 -12.22
C CYS A 275 -3.00 -10.49 -11.09
N PHE A 276 -2.51 -9.64 -10.18
CA PHE A 276 -3.33 -9.07 -9.13
C PHE A 276 -4.47 -8.23 -9.69
N SER A 277 -4.19 -7.27 -10.56
CA SER A 277 -5.22 -6.40 -11.14
C SER A 277 -6.28 -7.18 -11.92
N ALA A 278 -5.91 -8.27 -12.60
CA ALA A 278 -6.85 -9.08 -13.37
C ALA A 278 -7.71 -10.02 -12.50
N LEU A 279 -7.22 -10.44 -11.33
CA LEU A 279 -7.83 -11.53 -10.53
C LEU A 279 -8.08 -11.16 -9.07
N GLU A 280 -7.95 -9.90 -8.66
CA GLU A 280 -8.09 -9.43 -7.27
C GLU A 280 -9.37 -9.97 -6.61
N ASP A 281 -10.51 -9.86 -7.30
CA ASP A 281 -11.81 -10.33 -6.80
C ASP A 281 -11.89 -11.85 -6.61
N SER A 282 -10.99 -12.61 -7.24
CA SER A 282 -10.90 -14.06 -7.09
C SER A 282 -10.01 -14.49 -5.92
N PHE A 283 -9.16 -13.59 -5.41
CA PHE A 283 -8.21 -13.89 -4.33
C PHE A 283 -8.85 -13.68 -2.95
N VAL A 284 -9.88 -14.48 -2.68
CA VAL A 284 -10.67 -14.40 -1.44
C VAL A 284 -10.58 -15.69 -0.62
N ALA A 285 -10.69 -15.53 0.69
CA ALA A 285 -10.83 -16.61 1.65
C ALA A 285 -12.29 -17.08 1.67
N PRO A 286 -12.57 -18.33 2.10
CA PRO A 286 -13.93 -18.81 2.32
C PRO A 286 -14.77 -17.82 3.12
N GLN A 287 -16.08 -17.77 2.90
CA GLN A 287 -17.00 -16.86 3.61
C GLN A 287 -16.81 -15.36 3.30
N ALA A 288 -16.19 -15.00 2.15
CA ALA A 288 -16.05 -13.60 1.73
C ALA A 288 -17.40 -12.89 1.64
N ASP A 289 -18.42 -13.55 1.08
CA ASP A 289 -19.77 -13.00 0.97
C ASP A 289 -20.43 -12.80 2.35
N GLY A 290 -20.20 -13.72 3.28
CA GLY A 290 -20.68 -13.58 4.66
C GLY A 290 -20.04 -12.39 5.36
N ARG A 291 -18.73 -12.17 5.16
CA ARG A 291 -18.01 -10.99 5.65
C ARG A 291 -18.51 -9.70 5.00
N ARG A 292 -18.77 -9.71 3.68
CA ARG A 292 -19.34 -8.56 2.95
C ARG A 292 -20.71 -8.17 3.50
N ARG A 293 -21.63 -9.13 3.62
CA ARG A 293 -22.97 -8.88 4.20
C ARG A 293 -22.89 -8.32 5.63
N ALA A 294 -21.97 -8.82 6.44
CA ALA A 294 -21.76 -8.31 7.80
C ALA A 294 -21.22 -6.88 7.81
N LEU A 295 -20.27 -6.54 6.92
CA LEU A 295 -19.79 -5.16 6.73
C LEU A 295 -20.93 -4.22 6.34
N ASP A 296 -21.74 -4.61 5.35
CA ASP A 296 -22.85 -3.78 4.86
C ASP A 296 -23.87 -3.54 5.98
N ALA A 297 -24.19 -4.57 6.77
CA ALA A 297 -25.08 -4.44 7.93
C ALA A 297 -24.53 -3.47 8.99
N ILE A 298 -23.21 -3.46 9.24
CA ILE A 298 -22.56 -2.55 10.19
C ILE A 298 -22.49 -1.12 9.65
N ARG A 299 -22.23 -0.94 8.36
CA ARG A 299 -22.03 0.36 7.71
C ARG A 299 -23.29 1.20 7.72
N GLU A 300 -24.41 0.56 7.39
CA GLU A 300 -25.73 1.17 7.28
C GLU A 300 -26.77 0.35 8.05
N PRO A 301 -26.69 0.36 9.40
CA PRO A 301 -27.61 -0.41 10.20
C PRO A 301 -29.00 0.23 10.10
N ARG A 302 -30.01 -0.59 9.79
CA ARG A 302 -31.39 -0.16 9.96
C ARG A 302 -31.65 0.14 11.45
N PRO A 303 -32.45 1.15 11.80
CA PRO A 303 -32.71 1.50 13.20
C PRO A 303 -33.14 0.29 14.05
N GLU A 304 -33.95 -0.61 13.49
CA GLU A 304 -34.43 -1.79 14.22
C GLU A 304 -33.29 -2.78 14.52
N HIS A 305 -32.32 -2.94 13.61
CA HIS A 305 -31.15 -3.78 13.85
C HIS A 305 -30.26 -3.19 14.94
N TYR A 306 -30.03 -1.88 14.91
CA TYR A 306 -29.23 -1.19 15.91
C TYR A 306 -29.82 -1.34 17.31
N SER A 307 -31.12 -1.07 17.46
CA SER A 307 -31.84 -1.24 18.73
C SER A 307 -31.83 -2.69 19.20
N ARG A 308 -31.99 -3.65 18.28
CA ARG A 308 -31.90 -5.08 18.62
C ARG A 308 -30.52 -5.46 19.13
N TRP A 309 -29.44 -5.02 18.50
CA TRP A 309 -28.08 -5.35 18.93
C TRP A 309 -27.78 -4.83 20.34
N LEU A 310 -28.20 -3.61 20.65
CA LEU A 310 -28.07 -3.03 21.99
C LEU A 310 -28.94 -3.78 23.00
N GLY A 311 -30.22 -4.02 22.68
CA GLY A 311 -31.14 -4.73 23.54
C GLY A 311 -30.64 -6.13 23.90
N GLU A 312 -30.29 -6.93 22.89
CA GLU A 312 -29.77 -8.28 23.11
C GLU A 312 -28.49 -8.32 23.94
N PHE A 313 -27.59 -7.35 23.78
CA PHE A 313 -26.37 -7.28 24.58
C PHE A 313 -26.68 -6.96 26.04
N THR A 314 -27.52 -5.96 26.29
CA THR A 314 -27.95 -5.57 27.62
C THR A 314 -28.71 -6.72 28.31
N ASP A 315 -29.64 -7.37 27.59
CA ASP A 315 -30.40 -8.51 28.08
C ASP A 315 -29.47 -9.68 28.44
N SER A 316 -28.48 -9.98 27.61
CA SER A 316 -27.48 -11.01 27.91
C SER A 316 -26.69 -10.69 29.18
N ILE A 317 -26.27 -9.43 29.40
CA ILE A 317 -25.57 -9.03 30.63
C ILE A 317 -26.51 -9.14 31.84
N HIS A 318 -27.75 -8.67 31.69
CA HIS A 318 -28.74 -8.72 32.75
C HIS A 318 -29.04 -10.16 33.16
N ASN A 319 -29.22 -11.06 32.20
CA ASN A 319 -29.44 -12.48 32.44
C ASN A 319 -28.27 -13.12 33.21
N VAL A 320 -27.02 -12.84 32.82
CA VAL A 320 -25.85 -13.34 33.55
C VAL A 320 -25.80 -12.75 34.97
N SER A 321 -26.02 -11.45 35.12
CA SER A 321 -26.03 -10.77 36.42
C SER A 321 -27.09 -11.35 37.38
N ARG A 322 -28.29 -11.69 36.89
CA ARG A 322 -29.35 -12.29 37.73
C ARG A 322 -29.02 -13.68 38.25
N THR A 323 -28.14 -14.43 37.58
CA THR A 323 -27.69 -15.74 38.07
C THR A 323 -26.72 -15.65 39.25
N LEU A 324 -26.26 -14.45 39.59
CA LEU A 324 -25.24 -14.20 40.60
C LEU A 324 -25.80 -13.72 41.94
N THR A 325 -25.16 -14.14 43.03
CA THR A 325 -25.40 -13.58 44.36
C THR A 325 -25.01 -12.09 44.42
N GLY A 326 -25.54 -11.34 45.39
CA GLY A 326 -25.25 -9.90 45.54
C GLY A 326 -23.75 -9.58 45.59
N LYS A 327 -23.00 -10.32 46.43
CA LYS A 327 -21.54 -10.17 46.55
C LYS A 327 -20.81 -10.46 45.23
N GLN A 328 -21.22 -11.49 44.48
CA GLN A 328 -20.61 -11.80 43.18
C GLN A 328 -20.91 -10.74 42.12
N ARG A 329 -22.13 -10.20 42.09
CA ARG A 329 -22.47 -9.07 41.20
C ARG A 329 -21.60 -7.86 41.50
N GLU A 330 -21.41 -7.55 42.78
CA GLU A 330 -20.53 -6.47 43.23
C GLU A 330 -19.06 -6.73 42.92
N THR A 331 -18.60 -7.98 42.86
CA THR A 331 -17.22 -8.28 42.45
C THR A 331 -17.02 -8.05 40.95
N TYR A 332 -17.92 -8.54 40.10
CA TYR A 332 -17.65 -8.63 38.66
C TYR A 332 -18.26 -7.52 37.80
N PHE A 333 -19.41 -6.94 38.21
CA PHE A 333 -20.18 -5.98 37.41
C PHE A 333 -20.19 -4.58 38.02
N HIS A 334 -20.39 -3.57 37.18
CA HIS A 334 -20.69 -2.21 37.63
C HIS A 334 -22.17 -2.13 38.01
N LEU A 335 -22.43 -1.69 39.24
CA LEU A 335 -23.77 -1.61 39.81
C LEU A 335 -24.07 -0.16 40.21
N GLN A 336 -25.35 0.20 40.17
CA GLN A 336 -25.87 1.43 40.73
C GLN A 336 -25.97 1.35 42.26
N ARG A 337 -26.25 2.48 42.92
CA ARG A 337 -26.34 2.58 44.40
C ARG A 337 -27.33 1.61 45.06
N ARG A 338 -28.30 1.08 44.32
CA ARG A 338 -29.30 0.10 44.80
C ARG A 338 -28.89 -1.36 44.61
N GLY A 339 -27.67 -1.64 44.12
CA GLY A 339 -27.19 -2.99 43.81
C GLY A 339 -27.74 -3.57 42.49
N GLU A 340 -28.41 -2.75 41.70
CA GLU A 340 -28.87 -3.07 40.35
C GLU A 340 -27.75 -2.84 39.33
N LEU A 341 -27.81 -3.53 38.20
CA LEU A 341 -26.82 -3.38 37.13
C LEU A 341 -26.81 -1.93 36.62
N ASP A 342 -25.64 -1.35 36.41
CA ASP A 342 -25.48 -0.04 35.77
C ASP A 342 -25.70 -0.15 34.25
N GLU A 343 -26.96 -0.32 33.84
CA GLU A 343 -27.36 -0.54 32.46
C GLU A 343 -26.88 0.60 31.54
N ASP A 344 -27.03 1.84 31.97
CA ASP A 344 -26.63 3.02 31.20
C ASP A 344 -25.17 2.98 30.81
N ARG A 345 -24.29 2.59 31.74
CA ARG A 345 -22.86 2.42 31.46
C ARG A 345 -22.62 1.36 30.38
N TYR A 346 -23.26 0.19 30.47
CA TYR A 346 -23.07 -0.87 29.49
C TYR A 346 -23.66 -0.50 28.12
N ARG A 347 -24.79 0.20 28.08
CA ARG A 347 -25.38 0.72 26.83
C ARG A 347 -24.48 1.76 26.17
N GLN A 348 -23.94 2.71 26.94
CA GLN A 348 -23.01 3.71 26.41
C GLN A 348 -21.74 3.07 25.82
N LEU A 349 -21.19 2.05 26.48
CA LEU A 349 -20.04 1.30 25.97
C LEU A 349 -20.36 0.54 24.68
N ALA A 350 -21.52 -0.09 24.61
CA ALA A 350 -21.97 -0.80 23.42
C ALA A 350 -22.22 0.17 22.26
N ASP A 351 -22.91 1.27 22.50
CA ASP A 351 -23.20 2.33 21.53
C ASP A 351 -21.90 2.90 20.94
N SER A 352 -20.95 3.25 21.80
CA SER A 352 -19.61 3.72 21.40
C SER A 352 -18.84 2.68 20.57
N LYS A 353 -19.03 1.38 20.85
CA LYS A 353 -18.41 0.30 20.05
C LYS A 353 -19.08 0.15 18.69
N LEU A 354 -20.40 0.19 18.61
CA LEU A 354 -21.14 0.14 17.34
C LEU A 354 -20.77 1.33 16.44
N ALA A 355 -20.66 2.54 17.01
CA ALA A 355 -20.22 3.72 16.29
C ALA A 355 -18.80 3.57 15.69
N ARG A 356 -17.84 3.05 16.47
CA ARG A 356 -16.48 2.76 16.00
C ARG A 356 -16.43 1.69 14.91
N ASP A 357 -17.21 0.62 15.06
CA ASP A 357 -17.27 -0.42 14.03
C ASP A 357 -17.90 0.12 12.74
N ARG A 358 -18.90 1.00 12.84
CA ARG A 358 -19.48 1.70 11.70
C ARG A 358 -18.46 2.59 11.00
N GLU A 359 -17.67 3.36 11.74
CA GLU A 359 -16.58 4.16 11.17
C GLU A 359 -15.56 3.26 10.46
N LYS A 360 -15.10 2.19 11.12
CA LYS A 360 -14.15 1.22 10.54
C LYS A 360 -14.70 0.54 9.28
N SER A 361 -16.00 0.26 9.22
CA SER A 361 -16.66 -0.32 8.04
C SER A 361 -16.77 0.64 6.84
N ARG A 362 -16.36 1.91 6.99
CA ARG A 362 -16.25 2.89 5.91
C ARG A 362 -14.83 3.08 5.42
N ASP A 363 -13.84 2.48 6.09
CA ASP A 363 -12.46 2.45 5.60
C ASP A 363 -12.34 1.38 4.50
N ASP A 364 -12.12 1.81 3.26
CA ASP A 364 -11.99 0.94 2.09
C ASP A 364 -10.83 -0.06 2.21
N TYR A 365 -9.74 0.33 2.85
CA TYR A 365 -8.59 -0.55 3.06
C TYR A 365 -8.90 -1.63 4.11
N PHE A 366 -9.67 -1.29 5.15
CA PHE A 366 -10.19 -2.28 6.08
C PHE A 366 -11.20 -3.21 5.39
N CYS A 367 -12.17 -2.65 4.65
CA CYS A 367 -13.24 -3.42 4.01
C CYS A 367 -12.72 -4.45 3.02
N ARG A 368 -11.75 -4.07 2.17
CA ARG A 368 -11.12 -4.98 1.22
C ARG A 368 -10.44 -6.16 1.92
N ARG A 369 -9.58 -5.88 2.90
CA ARG A 369 -8.87 -6.93 3.65
C ARG A 369 -9.79 -7.82 4.48
N PHE A 370 -10.79 -7.22 5.12
CA PHE A 370 -11.78 -7.96 5.89
C PHE A 370 -12.58 -8.89 4.97
N THR A 371 -13.09 -8.39 3.84
CA THR A 371 -13.88 -9.20 2.91
C THR A 371 -13.04 -10.30 2.28
N SER A 372 -11.86 -9.98 1.73
CA SER A 372 -10.99 -10.98 1.10
C SER A 372 -10.40 -11.96 2.11
N GLY A 373 -10.21 -11.57 3.36
CA GLY A 373 -9.44 -12.34 4.34
C GLY A 373 -7.93 -12.30 4.11
N PHE A 374 -7.46 -11.42 3.21
CA PHE A 374 -6.07 -11.26 2.85
C PHE A 374 -5.68 -9.78 2.77
N ALA A 375 -4.41 -9.51 3.04
CA ALA A 375 -3.78 -8.23 2.74
C ALA A 375 -2.87 -8.39 1.52
N PHE A 376 -2.98 -7.44 0.59
CA PHE A 376 -2.18 -7.40 -0.63
C PHE A 376 -1.30 -6.14 -0.71
N PRO A 377 -0.39 -5.90 0.25
CA PRO A 377 0.50 -4.74 0.17
C PRO A 377 1.40 -4.81 -1.08
N PRO A 378 1.83 -3.65 -1.63
CA PRO A 378 2.95 -3.61 -2.58
C PRO A 378 4.20 -4.25 -1.98
N VAL A 379 5.09 -4.75 -2.83
CA VAL A 379 6.45 -5.08 -2.40
C VAL A 379 7.08 -3.83 -1.77
N PRO A 380 7.68 -3.94 -0.57
CA PRO A 380 8.32 -2.80 0.08
C PRO A 380 9.51 -2.30 -0.76
N ALA A 381 9.93 -1.06 -0.50
CA ALA A 381 11.13 -0.49 -1.11
C ALA A 381 12.38 -1.16 -0.50
N LEU A 382 12.71 -2.35 -0.98
CA LEU A 382 13.90 -3.10 -0.58
C LEU A 382 15.14 -2.43 -1.20
N GLY A 383 16.10 -2.07 -0.34
CA GLY A 383 17.43 -1.60 -0.71
C GLY A 383 18.34 -2.79 -1.02
N ASP A 384 19.38 -2.97 -0.20
CA ASP A 384 20.36 -4.06 -0.36
C ASP A 384 19.72 -5.46 -0.25
N GLU A 385 18.65 -5.59 0.56
CA GLU A 385 17.87 -6.83 0.75
C GLU A 385 17.10 -7.29 -0.51
N PHE A 386 17.08 -6.49 -1.58
CA PHE A 386 16.32 -6.82 -2.78
C PHE A 386 16.91 -7.99 -3.57
N GLU A 387 18.24 -8.12 -3.62
CA GLU A 387 18.87 -9.26 -4.30
C GLU A 387 18.55 -10.57 -3.58
N ASP A 388 18.61 -10.59 -2.25
CA ASP A 388 18.24 -11.78 -1.45
C ASP A 388 16.79 -12.19 -1.70
N PHE A 389 15.89 -11.19 -1.77
CA PHE A 389 14.49 -11.41 -2.14
C PHE A 389 14.33 -12.04 -3.53
N LEU A 390 15.09 -11.57 -4.52
CA LEU A 390 15.06 -12.12 -5.88
C LEU A 390 15.61 -13.54 -5.94
N LEU A 391 16.73 -13.81 -5.25
CA LEU A 391 17.34 -15.14 -5.21
C LEU A 391 16.42 -16.16 -4.56
N GLU A 392 15.73 -15.79 -3.49
CA GLU A 392 14.76 -16.68 -2.85
C GLU A 392 13.51 -16.92 -3.73
N LEU A 393 13.02 -15.87 -4.40
CA LEU A 393 11.94 -16.00 -5.37
C LEU A 393 12.36 -16.95 -6.51
N CYS A 394 13.57 -16.83 -7.02
CA CYS A 394 14.14 -17.71 -8.03
C CYS A 394 14.32 -19.15 -7.50
N ALA A 395 14.79 -19.35 -6.27
CA ALA A 395 14.89 -20.67 -5.65
C ALA A 395 13.51 -21.35 -5.55
N ASN A 396 12.49 -20.61 -5.13
CA ASN A 396 11.12 -21.10 -5.07
C ASN A 396 10.53 -21.41 -6.46
N LEU A 397 10.82 -20.59 -7.46
CA LEU A 397 10.43 -20.86 -8.85
C LEU A 397 11.13 -22.11 -9.39
N LEU A 398 12.42 -22.29 -9.13
CA LEU A 398 13.18 -23.50 -9.53
C LEU A 398 12.59 -24.76 -8.91
N ALA A 399 12.28 -24.74 -7.60
CA ALA A 399 11.64 -25.86 -6.94
C ALA A 399 10.29 -26.22 -7.59
N LYS A 400 9.50 -25.22 -8.00
CA LYS A 400 8.25 -25.41 -8.75
C LYS A 400 8.51 -25.92 -10.16
N LEU A 401 9.52 -25.39 -10.86
CA LEU A 401 9.94 -25.78 -12.21
C LEU A 401 10.50 -27.21 -12.27
N GLN A 402 11.01 -27.76 -11.18
CA GLN A 402 11.53 -29.12 -11.11
C GLN A 402 10.44 -30.15 -10.74
N ALA A 403 9.27 -29.70 -10.29
CA ALA A 403 8.16 -30.58 -9.94
C ALA A 403 7.64 -31.35 -11.18
N ARG A 404 7.28 -32.62 -11.00
CA ARG A 404 6.72 -33.45 -12.09
C ARG A 404 5.51 -32.78 -12.76
N GLN A 405 4.60 -32.24 -11.95
CA GLN A 405 3.46 -31.44 -12.41
C GLN A 405 3.61 -30.00 -11.92
N VAL A 406 3.70 -29.04 -12.85
CA VAL A 406 3.78 -27.62 -12.51
C VAL A 406 2.39 -27.05 -12.38
N ARG A 407 2.02 -26.70 -11.14
CA ARG A 407 0.72 -26.08 -10.84
C ARG A 407 0.77 -24.56 -10.83
N ASN A 408 1.94 -23.98 -10.61
CA ASN A 408 2.13 -22.54 -10.60
C ASN A 408 2.25 -22.03 -12.04
N LYS A 409 1.40 -21.08 -12.43
CA LYS A 409 1.31 -20.58 -13.81
C LYS A 409 2.56 -19.82 -14.25
N LEU A 410 3.21 -19.07 -13.36
CA LEU A 410 4.48 -18.40 -13.70
C LEU A 410 5.58 -19.44 -13.97
N ALA A 411 5.72 -20.45 -13.11
CA ALA A 411 6.64 -21.55 -13.35
C ALA A 411 6.29 -22.32 -14.64
N ALA A 412 5.00 -22.50 -14.96
CA ALA A 412 4.59 -23.16 -16.20
C ALA A 412 5.00 -22.34 -17.45
N ALA A 413 4.79 -21.03 -17.42
CA ALA A 413 5.22 -20.12 -18.48
C ALA A 413 6.76 -20.16 -18.65
N LEU A 414 7.52 -20.12 -17.56
CA LEU A 414 8.97 -20.25 -17.58
C LEU A 414 9.43 -21.58 -18.19
N ARG A 415 8.80 -22.70 -17.81
CA ARG A 415 9.09 -24.01 -18.40
C ARG A 415 8.79 -24.04 -19.90
N HIS A 416 7.70 -23.43 -20.35
CA HIS A 416 7.32 -23.38 -21.76
C HIS A 416 8.39 -22.66 -22.61
N HIS A 417 9.04 -21.65 -22.05
CA HIS A 417 10.12 -20.90 -22.71
C HIS A 417 11.51 -21.53 -22.56
N GLY A 418 11.60 -22.74 -21.99
CA GLY A 418 12.87 -23.42 -21.74
C GLY A 418 13.78 -22.59 -20.83
N ILE A 419 13.20 -21.98 -19.79
CA ILE A 419 13.95 -21.25 -18.78
C ILE A 419 14.33 -22.22 -17.67
N ALA A 420 15.64 -22.28 -17.39
CA ALA A 420 16.31 -23.24 -16.51
C ALA A 420 16.30 -24.71 -16.98
N ASP A 421 17.44 -25.36 -16.77
CA ASP A 421 17.67 -26.79 -16.98
C ASP A 421 17.80 -27.51 -15.63
N ARG A 422 17.95 -28.85 -15.66
CA ARG A 422 18.33 -29.58 -14.45
C ARG A 422 19.68 -29.09 -13.95
N GLY A 423 19.71 -28.67 -12.68
CA GLY A 423 20.92 -28.19 -12.03
C GLY A 423 21.12 -26.67 -12.06
N THR A 424 20.24 -25.92 -12.73
CA THR A 424 20.29 -24.45 -12.69
C THR A 424 20.18 -23.93 -11.26
N THR A 425 21.06 -23.01 -10.88
CA THR A 425 21.04 -22.35 -9.56
C THR A 425 20.10 -21.13 -9.54
N PRO A 426 19.68 -20.63 -8.36
CA PRO A 426 18.88 -19.41 -8.26
C PRO A 426 19.53 -18.19 -8.92
N GLU A 427 20.84 -18.03 -8.78
CA GLU A 427 21.64 -16.96 -9.38
C GLU A 427 21.60 -17.06 -10.91
N GLU A 428 21.84 -18.25 -11.46
CA GLU A 428 21.78 -18.49 -12.91
C GLU A 428 20.38 -18.23 -13.47
N LEU A 429 19.33 -18.63 -12.75
CA LEU A 429 17.96 -18.31 -13.14
C LEU A 429 17.71 -16.79 -13.14
N LEU A 430 18.15 -16.10 -12.09
CA LEU A 430 18.00 -14.65 -12.00
C LEU A 430 18.70 -13.93 -13.15
N ASP A 431 19.95 -14.31 -13.45
CA ASP A 431 20.71 -13.76 -14.56
C ASP A 431 20.03 -14.02 -15.91
N GLN A 432 19.50 -15.23 -16.13
CA GLN A 432 18.72 -15.56 -17.33
C GLN A 432 17.46 -14.71 -17.45
N LEU A 433 16.73 -14.50 -16.34
CA LEU A 433 15.49 -13.71 -16.33
C LEU A 433 15.77 -12.23 -16.61
N ARG A 434 16.84 -11.67 -16.04
CA ARG A 434 17.31 -10.31 -16.32
C ARG A 434 17.75 -10.16 -17.77
N TYR A 435 18.59 -11.06 -18.26
CA TYR A 435 19.14 -11.01 -19.61
C TYR A 435 18.09 -11.20 -20.70
N ARG A 436 17.15 -12.14 -20.50
CA ARG A 436 16.12 -12.48 -21.49
C ARG A 436 14.81 -11.70 -21.31
N TRP A 437 14.74 -10.78 -20.36
CA TRP A 437 13.49 -10.10 -19.97
C TRP A 437 12.73 -9.52 -21.17
N ASP A 438 13.41 -8.80 -22.06
CA ASP A 438 12.76 -8.15 -23.20
C ASP A 438 12.07 -9.13 -24.16
N HIS A 439 12.57 -10.36 -24.25
CA HIS A 439 11.97 -11.43 -25.04
C HIS A 439 10.84 -12.17 -24.31
N LEU A 440 10.84 -12.17 -22.98
CA LEU A 440 9.91 -12.94 -22.16
C LEU A 440 8.74 -12.12 -21.61
N LYS A 441 8.91 -10.79 -21.48
CA LYS A 441 8.00 -9.92 -20.71
C LYS A 441 6.54 -9.97 -21.18
N SER A 442 6.26 -10.12 -22.47
CA SER A 442 4.87 -10.17 -22.97
C SER A 442 4.10 -11.39 -22.47
N GLU A 443 4.78 -12.54 -22.37
CA GLU A 443 4.19 -13.80 -21.92
C GLU A 443 4.19 -13.86 -20.38
N LEU A 444 5.33 -13.54 -19.75
CA LEU A 444 5.46 -13.61 -18.29
C LEU A 444 4.53 -12.63 -17.58
N THR A 445 4.30 -11.43 -18.10
CA THR A 445 3.32 -10.51 -17.47
C THR A 445 1.87 -10.98 -17.61
N ARG A 446 1.59 -11.93 -18.50
CA ARG A 446 0.26 -12.46 -18.81
C ARG A 446 0.06 -13.92 -18.41
N PHE A 447 0.95 -14.49 -17.60
CA PHE A 447 0.88 -15.89 -17.16
C PHE A 447 -0.49 -16.28 -16.56
N HIS A 448 -1.20 -15.30 -15.98
CA HIS A 448 -2.50 -15.52 -15.34
C HIS A 448 -3.61 -15.81 -16.35
N ALA A 449 -3.52 -15.22 -17.55
CA ALA A 449 -4.53 -15.28 -18.61
C ALA A 449 -4.44 -16.55 -19.47
N GLU A 450 -3.33 -17.31 -19.37
CA GLU A 450 -3.22 -18.59 -20.06
C GLU A 450 -4.33 -19.53 -19.57
N LYS A 451 -5.12 -20.06 -20.51
CA LYS A 451 -6.04 -21.18 -20.22
C LYS A 451 -5.21 -22.30 -19.59
N ASP A 452 -5.80 -23.03 -18.64
CA ASP A 452 -5.22 -24.25 -18.09
C ASP A 452 -5.00 -25.24 -19.26
N ARG A 453 -3.89 -25.08 -19.99
CA ARG A 453 -3.43 -26.04 -20.99
C ARG A 453 -3.21 -27.30 -20.19
N ALA A 454 -3.89 -28.38 -20.58
CA ALA A 454 -3.86 -29.65 -19.88
C ALA A 454 -2.45 -29.92 -19.38
N ILE A 455 -2.30 -29.87 -18.06
CA ILE A 455 -1.04 -30.10 -17.35
C ILE A 455 -0.65 -31.54 -17.70
N LEU A 456 0.26 -31.70 -18.67
CA LEU A 456 0.87 -32.97 -19.02
C LEU A 456 2.01 -33.28 -18.04
#